data_AF-A0A2H9QA50-F1
#
_entry.id   AF-A0A2H9QA50-F1
#
_cell.length_a   1.000
_cell.length_b   1.000
_cell.length_c   1.000
_cell.angle_alpha   90.00
_cell.angle_beta   90.00
_cell.angle_gamma   90.00
#
_symmetry.space_group_name_H-M   'P 1'
#
loop_
_entity.id
_entity.type
_entity.pdbx_description
1 polymer ?
#
loop_
_entity_poly.entity_id
_entity_poly.type
_entity_poly.pdbx_seq_one_letter_code
_entity_poly.pdbx_strand_id
1 'polypeptide(L)'
;MVDCHVCGGEAIADAFVEGVKVPLCRDCLRYGARPEYYSRETAKRFSAPAPERKRERKPIVTRRVVDGYAKTISEARKARGWTRLQLAKKSGVAESEITAFEDERLHPDLKSA
;
A
#
# COMPACT_ATOMS: atom_id res chain seq x y z
N MET A 1 -27.87 41.60 -8.89
CA MET A 1 -26.90 41.15 -9.90
C MET A 1 -25.54 41.21 -9.26
N VAL A 2 -24.70 40.20 -9.48
CA VAL A 2 -23.31 40.20 -9.00
C VAL A 2 -22.45 40.74 -10.13
N ASP A 3 -21.62 41.72 -9.84
CA ASP A 3 -20.68 42.33 -10.78
C ASP A 3 -19.38 41.52 -10.89
N CYS A 4 -18.79 41.56 -12.08
CA CYS A 4 -17.48 40.99 -12.36
C CYS A 4 -16.42 41.83 -11.68
N HIS A 5 -15.62 41.22 -10.81
CA HIS A 5 -14.62 41.94 -10.03
C HIS A 5 -13.45 42.50 -10.86
N VAL A 6 -13.33 42.12 -12.14
CA VAL A 6 -12.26 42.58 -13.05
C VAL A 6 -12.72 43.71 -13.97
N CYS A 7 -13.97 43.69 -14.46
CA CYS A 7 -14.44 44.64 -15.47
C CYS A 7 -15.79 45.30 -15.17
N GLY A 8 -16.46 44.94 -14.07
CA GLY A 8 -17.77 45.48 -13.67
C GLY A 8 -18.97 44.98 -14.49
N GLY A 9 -18.77 44.09 -15.47
CA GLY A 9 -19.85 43.45 -16.22
C GLY A 9 -20.63 42.42 -15.39
N GLU A 10 -21.64 41.77 -15.96
CA GLU A 10 -22.44 40.77 -15.24
C GLU A 10 -21.65 39.46 -15.01
N ALA A 11 -21.54 39.02 -13.75
CA ALA A 11 -20.81 37.81 -13.38
C ALA A 11 -21.64 36.55 -13.65
N ILE A 12 -20.98 35.52 -14.19
CA ILE A 12 -21.62 34.23 -14.54
C ILE A 12 -21.06 33.04 -13.76
N ALA A 13 -19.83 33.14 -13.23
CA ALA A 13 -19.21 32.09 -12.43
C ALA A 13 -18.08 32.65 -11.55
N ASP A 14 -17.76 31.91 -10.49
CA ASP A 14 -16.63 32.22 -9.62
C ASP A 14 -15.32 31.64 -10.17
N ALA A 15 -14.23 32.40 -10.05
CA ALA A 15 -12.88 31.91 -10.28
C ALA A 15 -11.87 32.47 -9.27
N PHE A 16 -10.68 31.86 -9.20
CA PHE A 16 -9.59 32.38 -8.38
C PHE A 16 -8.77 33.40 -9.18
N VAL A 17 -8.68 34.61 -8.63
CA VAL A 17 -7.78 35.68 -9.11
C VAL A 17 -6.88 36.05 -7.94
N GLU A 18 -5.56 36.01 -8.12
CA GLU A 18 -4.58 36.25 -7.04
C GLU A 18 -4.82 35.39 -5.77
N GLY A 19 -5.32 34.17 -5.93
CA GLY A 19 -5.63 33.25 -4.83
C GLY A 19 -6.93 33.52 -4.07
N VAL A 20 -7.70 34.55 -4.46
CA VAL A 20 -9.01 34.88 -3.86
C VAL A 20 -10.13 34.48 -4.81
N LYS A 21 -11.17 33.83 -4.27
CA LYS A 21 -12.36 33.43 -5.03
C LYS A 21 -13.24 34.66 -5.28
N VAL A 22 -13.40 35.04 -6.55
CA VAL A 22 -14.18 36.22 -6.97
C VAL A 22 -15.14 35.89 -8.14
N PRO A 23 -16.29 36.58 -8.22
CA PRO A 23 -17.24 36.42 -9.33
C PRO A 23 -16.73 37.13 -10.60
N LEU A 24 -16.75 36.45 -11.75
CA LEU A 24 -16.27 36.96 -13.03
C LEU A 24 -17.29 36.77 -14.17
N CYS A 25 -17.24 37.67 -15.16
CA CYS A 25 -17.98 37.55 -16.41
C CYS A 25 -17.31 36.53 -17.36
N ARG A 26 -18.00 36.20 -18.46
CA ARG A 26 -17.53 35.23 -19.47
C ARG A 26 -16.12 35.53 -19.99
N ASP A 27 -15.83 36.80 -20.25
CA ASP A 27 -14.55 37.23 -20.84
C ASP A 27 -13.42 37.23 -19.81
N CYS A 28 -13.71 37.58 -18.55
CA CYS A 28 -12.70 37.63 -17.49
C CYS A 28 -12.33 36.26 -16.93
N LEU A 29 -13.21 35.26 -17.05
CA LEU A 29 -12.94 33.87 -16.65
C LEU A 29 -11.73 33.22 -17.33
N ARG A 30 -11.24 33.77 -18.46
CA ARG A 30 -10.02 33.29 -19.12
C ARG A 30 -8.74 33.61 -18.32
N TYR A 31 -8.81 34.61 -17.45
CA TYR A 31 -7.69 35.06 -16.62
C TYR A 31 -7.68 34.45 -15.22
N GLY A 32 -8.84 33.97 -14.76
CA GLY A 32 -8.95 33.30 -13.46
C GLY A 32 -8.58 31.82 -13.57
N ALA A 33 -7.92 31.29 -12.54
CA ALA A 33 -7.80 29.85 -12.36
C ALA A 33 -9.20 29.31 -12.01
N ARG A 34 -9.80 28.53 -12.92
CA ARG A 34 -11.11 27.93 -12.70
C ARG A 34 -10.99 26.95 -11.52
N PRO A 35 -11.85 27.04 -10.49
CA PRO A 35 -12.04 25.95 -9.54
C PRO A 35 -12.45 24.74 -10.39
N GLU A 36 -11.68 23.66 -10.35
CA GLU A 36 -11.87 22.46 -11.18
C GLU A 36 -13.18 21.68 -10.88
N TYR A 37 -14.18 22.33 -10.32
CA TYR A 37 -15.47 21.74 -10.02
C TYR A 37 -16.46 22.07 -11.14
N TYR A 38 -16.80 21.01 -11.89
CA TYR A 38 -17.75 20.90 -13.00
C TYR A 38 -17.23 21.14 -14.43
N SER A 39 -16.46 20.18 -14.93
CA SER A 39 -16.87 19.51 -16.17
C SER A 39 -17.27 18.05 -15.84
N ARG A 40 -18.57 17.83 -15.59
CA ARG A 40 -19.17 16.47 -15.68
C ARG A 40 -19.38 16.07 -17.15
N GLU A 41 -18.42 16.38 -18.00
CA GLU A 41 -18.37 15.90 -19.39
C GLU A 41 -16.94 15.49 -19.70
N THR A 42 -16.38 14.65 -18.83
CA THR A 42 -15.33 13.74 -19.25
C THR A 42 -15.95 12.87 -20.32
N ALA A 43 -15.56 13.11 -21.57
CA ALA A 43 -15.87 12.27 -22.71
C ALA A 43 -15.76 10.80 -22.30
N LYS A 44 -16.90 10.12 -22.14
CA LYS A 44 -16.96 8.67 -22.10
C LYS A 44 -16.57 8.18 -23.49
N ARG A 45 -15.27 8.14 -23.77
CA ARG A 45 -14.74 7.17 -24.70
C ARG A 45 -15.09 5.82 -24.08
N PHE A 46 -16.03 5.12 -24.71
CA PHE A 46 -16.30 3.71 -24.40
C PHE A 46 -15.05 2.91 -24.80
N SER A 47 -14.00 2.94 -23.97
CA SER A 47 -13.06 1.83 -23.96
C SER A 47 -13.84 0.66 -23.37
N ALA A 48 -13.97 -0.41 -24.14
CA ALA A 48 -14.52 -1.68 -23.66
C ALA A 48 -13.89 -1.99 -22.29
N PRO A 49 -14.69 -2.45 -21.30
CA PRO A 49 -14.14 -2.80 -20.00
C PRO A 49 -13.04 -3.83 -20.25
N ALA A 50 -11.81 -3.50 -19.84
CA ALA A 50 -10.74 -4.48 -19.82
C ALA A 50 -11.25 -5.69 -19.02
N PRO A 51 -11.07 -6.92 -19.51
CA PRO A 51 -11.56 -8.09 -18.80
C PRO A 51 -11.00 -8.04 -17.39
N GLU A 52 -11.91 -8.05 -16.41
CA GLU A 52 -11.56 -8.00 -15.01
C GLU A 52 -10.68 -9.22 -14.73
N ARG A 53 -9.37 -9.00 -14.63
CA ARG A 53 -8.44 -10.04 -14.22
C ARG A 53 -8.85 -10.39 -12.81
N LYS A 54 -9.60 -11.49 -12.69
CA LYS A 54 -10.00 -12.11 -11.43
C LYS A 54 -8.71 -12.26 -10.64
N ARG A 55 -8.48 -11.37 -9.66
CA ARG A 55 -7.30 -11.45 -8.80
C ARG A 55 -7.43 -12.81 -8.11
N GLU A 56 -6.60 -13.76 -8.50
CA GLU A 56 -6.49 -15.02 -7.76
C GLU A 56 -6.22 -14.64 -6.31
N ARG A 57 -7.18 -14.97 -5.44
CA ARG A 57 -6.99 -14.79 -4.01
C ARG A 57 -5.84 -15.70 -3.65
N LYS A 58 -4.71 -15.12 -3.24
CA LYS A 58 -3.58 -15.89 -2.74
C LYS A 58 -4.13 -16.83 -1.65
N PRO A 59 -3.78 -18.13 -1.69
CA PRO A 59 -4.24 -19.06 -0.66
C PRO A 59 -3.81 -18.53 0.70
N ILE A 60 -4.70 -18.63 1.69
CA ILE A 60 -4.38 -18.30 3.07
C ILE A 60 -3.42 -19.40 3.54
N VAL A 61 -2.13 -19.10 3.58
CA VAL A 61 -1.13 -20.03 4.09
C VAL A 61 -1.10 -19.89 5.61
N THR A 62 -1.75 -20.81 6.31
CA THR A 62 -1.65 -20.92 7.77
C THR A 62 -0.36 -21.67 8.11
N ARG A 63 0.54 -21.01 8.86
CA ARG A 63 1.72 -21.66 9.44
C ARG A 63 1.38 -22.15 10.85
N ARG A 64 1.86 -23.34 11.23
CA ARG A 64 1.76 -23.90 12.58
C ARG A 64 3.12 -24.46 12.98
N VAL A 65 3.51 -24.29 14.23
CA VAL A 65 4.68 -24.97 14.81
C VAL A 65 4.32 -26.44 15.03
N VAL A 66 5.13 -27.34 14.46
CA VAL A 66 4.93 -28.78 14.58
C VAL A 66 5.34 -29.25 15.98
N ASP A 67 4.58 -30.16 16.55
CA ASP A 67 4.91 -30.80 17.83
C ASP A 67 6.23 -31.58 17.70
N GLY A 68 7.09 -31.52 18.73
CA GLY A 68 8.42 -32.15 18.67
C GLY A 68 9.40 -31.46 17.71
N TYR A 69 9.25 -30.15 17.50
CA TYR A 69 10.15 -29.35 16.66
C TYR A 69 11.63 -29.49 17.06
N ALA A 70 11.93 -29.63 18.35
CA ALA A 70 13.29 -29.80 18.86
C ALA A 70 14.00 -31.01 18.23
N LYS A 71 13.34 -32.17 18.23
CA LYS A 71 13.88 -33.39 17.60
C LYS A 71 14.08 -33.18 16.10
N THR A 72 13.06 -32.64 15.44
CA THR A 72 13.08 -32.37 13.99
C THR A 72 14.26 -31.47 13.59
N ILE A 73 14.49 -30.38 14.34
CA ILE A 73 15.60 -29.45 14.11
C ILE A 73 16.95 -30.17 14.33
N SER A 74 17.07 -30.92 15.42
CA SER A 74 18.32 -31.61 15.78
C SER A 74 18.70 -32.68 14.74
N GLU A 75 17.73 -33.44 14.24
CA GLU A 75 17.93 -34.49 13.24
C GLU A 75 18.28 -33.89 11.89
N ALA A 76 17.53 -32.88 11.43
CA ALA A 76 17.80 -32.19 10.18
C ALA A 76 19.20 -31.55 10.17
N ARG A 77 19.62 -30.95 11.30
CA ARG A 77 20.96 -30.38 11.46
C ARG A 77 22.05 -31.45 11.35
N LYS A 78 21.89 -32.58 12.06
CA LYS A 78 22.84 -33.70 12.04
C LYS A 78 22.92 -34.37 10.68
N ALA A 79 21.79 -34.60 10.02
CA ALA A 79 21.71 -35.18 8.67
C ALA A 79 22.46 -34.33 7.64
N ARG A 80 22.50 -33.00 7.84
CA ARG A 80 23.25 -32.06 7.00
C ARG A 80 24.70 -31.83 7.45
N GLY A 81 25.14 -32.46 8.54
CA GLY A 81 26.47 -32.29 9.11
C GLY A 81 26.75 -30.87 9.63
N TRP A 82 25.71 -30.11 9.98
CA TRP A 82 25.85 -28.71 10.38
C TRP A 82 26.11 -28.57 11.89
N THR A 83 26.95 -27.60 12.24
CA THR A 83 27.05 -27.12 13.64
C THR A 83 25.86 -26.21 13.96
N ARG A 84 25.60 -25.96 15.24
CA ARG A 84 24.53 -25.04 15.67
C ARG A 84 24.78 -23.63 15.15
N LEU A 85 26.02 -23.13 15.23
CA LEU A 85 26.44 -21.87 14.62
C LEU A 85 26.18 -21.80 13.11
N GLN A 86 26.43 -22.87 12.35
CA GLN A 86 26.17 -22.89 10.91
C GLN A 86 24.68 -22.85 10.58
N LEU A 87 23.85 -23.58 11.35
CA LEU A 87 22.40 -23.52 11.22
C LEU A 87 21.90 -22.11 11.54
N ALA A 88 22.34 -21.54 12.66
CA ALA A 88 22.00 -20.19 13.11
C ALA A 88 22.29 -19.13 12.03
N LYS A 89 23.50 -19.16 11.45
CA LYS A 89 23.88 -18.26 10.35
C LYS A 89 23.00 -18.40 9.10
N LYS A 90 22.55 -19.62 8.79
CA LYS A 90 21.68 -19.87 7.63
C LYS A 90 20.22 -19.49 7.87
N SER A 91 19.74 -19.64 9.10
CA SER A 91 18.36 -19.31 9.48
C SER A 91 18.18 -17.87 9.96
N GLY A 92 19.26 -17.10 10.12
CA GLY A 92 19.20 -15.69 10.53
C GLY A 92 18.86 -15.48 12.01
N VAL A 93 19.18 -16.46 12.85
CA VAL A 93 18.95 -16.42 14.30
C VAL A 93 20.26 -16.59 15.06
N ALA A 94 20.28 -16.33 16.36
CA ALA A 94 21.46 -16.54 17.20
C ALA A 94 21.69 -18.04 17.48
N GLU A 95 22.95 -18.42 17.74
CA GLU A 95 23.29 -19.81 18.10
C GLU A 95 22.64 -20.25 19.43
N SER A 96 22.50 -19.32 20.38
CA SER A 96 21.78 -19.54 21.63
C SER A 96 20.30 -19.87 21.40
N GLU A 97 19.66 -19.26 20.40
CA GLU A 97 18.27 -19.56 20.03
C GLU A 97 18.15 -20.98 19.46
N ILE A 98 19.06 -21.39 18.56
CA ILE A 98 19.10 -22.78 18.06
C ILE A 98 19.23 -23.78 19.21
N THR A 99 20.09 -23.48 20.18
CA THR A 99 20.26 -24.32 21.37
C THR A 99 18.97 -24.39 22.18
N ALA A 100 18.32 -23.25 22.43
CA ALA A 100 17.06 -23.21 23.16
C ALA A 100 15.89 -23.88 22.41
N PHE A 101 15.89 -23.86 21.07
CA PHE A 101 14.93 -24.60 20.25
C PHE A 101 15.15 -26.12 20.32
N GLU A 102 16.41 -26.59 20.29
CA GLU A 102 16.74 -28.02 20.43
C GLU A 102 16.47 -28.55 21.86
N ASP A 103 16.51 -27.68 22.87
CA ASP A 103 16.25 -28.03 24.28
C ASP A 103 14.78 -27.83 24.69
N GLU A 104 13.88 -27.50 23.76
CA GLU A 104 12.46 -27.16 24.01
C GLU A 104 12.23 -25.99 25.00
N ARG A 105 13.28 -25.22 25.31
CA ARG A 105 13.22 -24.07 26.22
C ARG A 105 12.65 -22.82 25.55
N LEU A 106 12.82 -22.72 24.23
CA LEU A 106 12.29 -21.63 23.42
C LEU A 106 11.29 -22.21 22.43
N HIS A 107 10.10 -21.63 22.40
CA HIS A 107 9.06 -21.99 21.43
C HIS A 107 9.18 -21.07 20.20
N PRO A 108 9.26 -21.60 18.97
CA PRO A 108 9.28 -20.77 17.77
C PRO A 108 8.02 -19.90 17.73
N ASP A 109 8.19 -18.58 17.64
CA ASP A 109 7.10 -17.66 17.37
C ASP A 109 6.93 -17.55 15.84
N LEU A 110 5.69 -17.60 15.36
CA LEU A 110 5.35 -17.50 13.94
C LEU A 110 5.31 -16.04 13.46
N LYS A 111 5.52 -15.07 14.36
CA LYS A 111 5.43 -13.63 14.07
C LYS A 111 6.62 -13.06 13.30
N SER A 112 7.74 -13.77 13.21
CA SER A 112 8.99 -13.27 12.62
C SER A 112 9.35 -13.97 11.30
N ALA A 113 8.46 -13.92 10.30
CA ALA A 113 8.77 -14.37 8.94
C ALA A 113 7.97 -13.65 7.85
#